data_AF-A0A1J0LP85-F1
#
_entry.id   AF-A0A1J0LP85-F1
#
_cell.length_a   1.000
_cell.length_b   1.000
_cell.length_c   1.000
_cell.angle_alpha   90.00
_cell.angle_beta   90.00
_cell.angle_gamma   90.00
#
_symmetry.space_group_name_H-M   'P 1'
#
loop_
_entity.id
_entity.type
_entity.pdbx_description
1 polymer ?
#
loop_
_entity_poly.entity_id
_entity_poly.type
_entity_poly.pdbx_seq_one_letter_code
_entity_poly.pdbx_strand_id
1 'polypeptide(L)'
;MESIKNLFKSSDKYNDIWPIKVYVLKLFFLLMFLFAAKDAWVELITHKGEWDPEIAIAWCAIAAYTTLSGLGIFHTLKMLPIMLFMYLYKALWLLFVAYPLWKNEKLIGSEAEDWVPIFMLIIIPIIFTPWKYVFNTYILGK
;
A
#
# COMPACT_ATOMS: atom_id res chain seq x y z
N MET A 1 24.17 18.53 7.90
CA MET A 1 24.63 17.32 7.18
C MET A 1 24.57 16.06 8.05
N GLU A 2 24.89 16.16 9.35
CA GLU A 2 24.82 15.04 10.32
C GLU A 2 23.44 14.38 10.44
N SER A 3 22.37 15.19 10.46
CA SER A 3 20.98 14.70 10.61
C SER A 3 20.52 13.78 9.46
N ILE A 4 20.94 14.07 8.22
CA ILE A 4 20.61 13.24 7.05
C ILE A 4 21.36 11.91 7.12
N LYS A 5 22.64 11.91 7.52
CA LYS A 5 23.43 10.68 7.68
C LYS A 5 22.83 9.75 8.72
N ASN A 6 22.19 10.29 9.76
CA ASN A 6 21.54 9.50 10.80
C ASN A 6 20.28 8.78 10.31
N LEU A 7 19.67 9.19 9.20
CA LEU A 7 18.53 8.48 8.60
C LEU A 7 18.93 7.12 7.99
N PHE A 8 20.20 6.96 7.65
CA PHE A 8 20.77 5.77 7.01
C PHE A 8 21.62 4.93 7.96
N LYS A 9 21.51 5.14 9.26
CA LYS A 9 22.17 4.33 10.30
C LYS A 9 21.14 3.53 11.08
N SER A 10 21.57 2.40 11.64
CA SER A 10 20.77 1.63 12.60
C SER A 10 20.36 2.51 13.78
N SER A 11 19.11 2.38 14.23
CA SER A 11 18.59 3.16 15.36
C SER A 11 17.88 2.24 16.35
N ASP A 12 18.28 2.32 17.62
CA ASP A 12 17.65 1.59 18.73
C ASP A 12 16.14 1.87 18.82
N LYS A 13 15.72 3.09 18.42
CA LYS A 13 14.31 3.53 18.38
C LYS A 13 13.43 2.63 17.49
N TYR A 14 14.01 2.03 16.45
CA TYR A 14 13.27 1.24 15.46
C TYR A 14 13.78 -0.20 15.36
N ASN A 15 14.23 -0.80 16.47
CA ASN A 15 14.71 -2.19 16.50
C ASN A 15 15.80 -2.47 15.46
N ASP A 16 16.83 -1.63 15.44
CA ASP A 16 17.95 -1.70 14.49
C ASP A 16 17.59 -1.47 13.00
N ILE A 17 16.43 -0.88 12.74
CA ILE A 17 16.00 -0.52 11.39
C ILE A 17 16.44 0.92 11.09
N TRP A 18 16.89 1.16 9.86
CA TRP A 18 17.21 2.50 9.39
C TRP A 18 15.96 3.41 9.43
N PRO A 19 16.02 4.57 10.08
CA PRO A 19 14.88 5.49 10.18
C PRO A 19 14.25 5.85 8.83
N ILE A 20 15.05 5.96 7.77
CA ILE A 20 14.53 6.24 6.42
C ILE A 20 13.49 5.21 5.95
N LYS A 21 13.69 3.93 6.26
CA LYS A 21 12.75 2.85 5.92
C LYS A 21 11.41 3.08 6.60
N VAL A 22 11.45 3.41 7.89
CA VAL A 22 10.25 3.69 8.69
C VAL A 22 9.55 4.96 8.20
N TYR A 23 10.28 6.03 7.89
CA TYR A 23 9.68 7.27 7.41
C TYR A 23 9.04 7.15 6.04
N VAL A 24 9.66 6.42 5.11
CA VAL A 24 9.03 6.13 3.81
C VAL A 24 7.75 5.33 4.01
N LEU A 25 7.78 4.27 4.81
CA LEU A 25 6.56 3.49 5.08
C LEU A 25 5.48 4.32 5.77
N LYS A 26 5.86 5.20 6.70
CA LYS A 26 4.94 6.14 7.36
C LYS A 26 4.31 7.10 6.35
N LEU A 27 5.08 7.60 5.40
CA LEU A 27 4.56 8.41 4.30
C LEU A 27 3.53 7.62 3.49
N PHE A 28 3.80 6.37 3.14
CA PHE A 28 2.82 5.55 2.40
C PHE A 28 1.56 5.26 3.22
N PHE A 29 1.67 4.99 4.53
CA PHE A 29 0.50 4.89 5.40
C PHE A 29 -0.34 6.17 5.42
N LEU A 30 0.32 7.33 5.46
CA LEU A 30 -0.32 8.63 5.41
C LEU A 30 -1.01 8.88 4.06
N LEU A 31 -0.33 8.59 2.95
CA LEU A 31 -0.88 8.77 1.60
C LEU A 31 -2.10 7.87 1.38
N MET A 32 -2.03 6.61 1.80
CA MET A 32 -3.17 5.68 1.75
C MET A 32 -4.36 6.22 2.55
N PHE A 33 -4.12 6.74 3.74
CA PHE A 33 -5.17 7.26 4.60
C PHE A 33 -5.78 8.55 4.04
N LEU A 34 -4.97 9.49 3.55
CA LEU A 34 -5.45 10.79 3.10
C LEU A 34 -6.11 10.75 1.72
N PHE A 35 -5.56 9.96 0.80
CA PHE A 35 -6.02 9.92 -0.58
C PHE A 35 -6.90 8.71 -0.82
N ALA A 36 -6.36 7.49 -0.70
CA ALA A 36 -7.11 6.29 -1.05
C ALA A 36 -8.34 6.05 -0.16
N ALA A 37 -8.25 6.33 1.16
CA ALA A 37 -9.42 6.23 2.03
C ALA A 37 -10.46 7.30 1.69
N LYS A 38 -10.02 8.56 1.47
CA LYS A 38 -10.92 9.64 1.07
C LYS A 38 -11.68 9.27 -0.21
N ASP A 39 -10.96 8.84 -1.25
CA ASP A 39 -11.57 8.52 -2.55
C ASP A 39 -12.56 7.36 -2.41
N ALA A 40 -12.20 6.30 -1.68
CA ALA A 40 -13.09 5.17 -1.43
C ALA A 40 -14.33 5.53 -0.60
N TRP A 41 -14.18 6.37 0.43
CA TRP A 41 -15.32 6.84 1.21
C TRP A 41 -16.22 7.78 0.41
N VAL A 42 -15.66 8.63 -0.44
CA VAL A 42 -16.44 9.48 -1.33
C VAL A 42 -17.28 8.62 -2.26
N GLU A 43 -16.69 7.61 -2.89
CA GLU A 43 -17.43 6.68 -3.75
C GLU A 43 -18.56 5.99 -2.99
N LEU A 44 -18.27 5.41 -1.82
CA LEU A 44 -19.27 4.70 -1.01
C LEU A 44 -20.43 5.60 -0.53
N ILE A 45 -20.15 6.86 -0.17
CA ILE A 45 -21.15 7.78 0.38
C ILE A 45 -21.96 8.47 -0.73
N THR A 46 -21.34 8.78 -1.87
CA THR A 46 -21.95 9.59 -2.93
C THR A 46 -22.56 8.76 -4.06
N HIS A 47 -22.36 7.43 -4.04
CA HIS A 47 -22.97 6.51 -5.01
C HIS A 47 -24.49 6.69 -5.08
N LYS A 48 -25.01 6.59 -6.31
CA LYS A 48 -26.45 6.67 -6.58
C LYS A 48 -26.88 5.51 -7.45
N GLY A 49 -28.06 4.96 -7.16
CA GLY A 49 -28.61 3.81 -7.87
C GLY A 49 -28.18 2.49 -7.25
N GLU A 50 -28.37 1.42 -7.99
CA GLU A 50 -28.00 0.08 -7.55
C GLU A 50 -26.49 -0.12 -7.64
N TRP A 51 -25.95 -0.94 -6.74
CA TRP A 51 -24.55 -1.34 -6.78
C TRP A 51 -24.39 -2.57 -7.65
N ASP A 52 -23.33 -2.60 -8.45
CA ASP A 52 -22.75 -3.88 -8.84
C ASP A 52 -22.15 -4.52 -7.57
N PRO A 53 -22.58 -5.74 -7.18
CA PRO A 53 -22.14 -6.35 -5.92
C PRO A 53 -20.63 -6.59 -5.84
N GLU A 54 -19.97 -6.94 -6.94
CA GLU A 54 -18.54 -7.26 -6.95
C GLU A 54 -17.69 -5.99 -6.83
N ILE A 55 -18.09 -4.93 -7.54
CA ILE A 55 -17.48 -3.60 -7.44
C ILE A 55 -17.68 -3.02 -6.03
N ALA A 56 -18.86 -3.17 -5.44
CA ALA A 56 -19.13 -2.72 -4.07
C ALA A 56 -18.25 -3.42 -3.03
N ILE A 57 -17.99 -4.72 -3.19
CA ILE A 57 -17.07 -5.47 -2.32
C ILE A 57 -15.65 -4.88 -2.42
N ALA A 58 -15.19 -4.56 -3.63
CA ALA A 58 -13.88 -3.94 -3.83
C ALA A 58 -13.78 -2.58 -3.13
N TRP A 59 -14.77 -1.71 -3.30
CA TRP A 59 -14.78 -0.40 -2.63
C TRP A 59 -14.85 -0.50 -1.11
N CYS A 60 -15.68 -1.41 -0.58
CA CYS A 60 -15.74 -1.68 0.86
C CYS A 60 -14.39 -2.15 1.41
N ALA A 61 -13.72 -3.08 0.71
CA ALA A 61 -12.41 -3.56 1.10
C ALA A 61 -11.38 -2.42 1.06
N ILE A 62 -11.36 -1.63 -0.02
CA ILE A 62 -10.47 -0.48 -0.19
C ILE A 62 -10.66 0.53 0.94
N ALA A 63 -11.90 0.96 1.21
CA ALA A 63 -12.20 1.89 2.28
C ALA A 63 -11.73 1.35 3.64
N ALA A 64 -11.99 0.07 3.95
CA ALA A 64 -11.61 -0.53 5.22
C ALA A 64 -10.09 -0.55 5.44
N TYR A 65 -9.31 -1.11 4.51
CA TYR A 65 -7.87 -1.27 4.73
C TYR A 65 -7.12 0.08 4.69
N THR A 66 -7.56 1.01 3.85
CA THR A 66 -6.97 2.36 3.77
C THR A 66 -7.35 3.22 4.98
N THR A 67 -8.54 3.02 5.57
CA THR A 67 -8.88 3.65 6.85
C THR A 67 -8.00 3.11 7.98
N LEU A 68 -7.81 1.78 8.05
CA LEU A 68 -6.92 1.15 9.03
C LEU A 68 -5.45 1.56 8.86
N SER A 69 -5.05 1.98 7.65
CA SER A 69 -3.70 2.48 7.38
C SER A 69 -3.36 3.73 8.21
N GLY A 70 -4.36 4.48 8.68
CA GLY A 70 -4.16 5.60 9.60
C GLY A 70 -3.46 5.19 10.90
N LEU A 71 -3.73 3.99 11.43
CA LEU A 71 -3.03 3.45 12.60
C LEU A 71 -1.53 3.20 12.31
N GLY A 72 -1.20 2.88 11.05
CA GLY A 72 0.18 2.66 10.60
C GLY A 72 1.05 3.91 10.60
N ILE A 73 0.45 5.11 10.68
CA ILE A 73 1.19 6.36 10.84
C ILE A 73 1.88 6.40 12.21
N PHE A 74 1.22 5.91 13.25
CA PHE A 74 1.73 5.90 14.62
C PHE A 74 2.42 4.58 14.97
N HIS A 75 1.94 3.46 14.42
CA HIS A 75 2.41 2.11 14.72
C HIS A 75 2.99 1.41 13.48
N THR A 76 3.84 2.12 12.72
CA THR A 76 4.34 1.72 11.39
C THR A 76 4.84 0.27 11.31
N LEU A 77 5.68 -0.18 12.24
CA LEU A 77 6.22 -1.55 12.21
C LEU A 77 5.17 -2.61 12.55
N LYS A 78 4.27 -2.33 13.50
CA LYS A 78 3.19 -3.24 13.92
C LYS A 78 2.07 -3.35 12.88
N MET A 79 1.89 -2.31 12.08
CA MET A 79 0.86 -2.25 11.03
C MET A 79 1.39 -2.65 9.65
N LEU A 80 2.62 -3.18 9.56
CA LEU A 80 3.15 -3.74 8.31
C LEU A 80 2.22 -4.75 7.62
N PRO A 81 1.38 -5.56 8.30
CA PRO A 81 0.42 -6.43 7.62
C PRO A 81 -0.51 -5.70 6.63
N ILE A 82 -0.91 -4.45 6.93
CA ILE A 82 -1.71 -3.63 6.00
C ILE A 82 -0.90 -3.27 4.75
N MET A 83 0.39 -2.99 4.93
CA MET A 83 1.29 -2.70 3.81
C MET A 83 1.53 -3.95 2.95
N LEU A 84 1.70 -5.12 3.59
CA LEU A 84 1.82 -6.41 2.90
C LEU A 84 0.54 -6.76 2.12
N PHE A 85 -0.63 -6.49 2.70
CA PHE A 85 -1.91 -6.61 1.99
C PHE A 85 -1.92 -5.74 0.73
N MET A 86 -1.52 -4.47 0.84
CA MET A 86 -1.46 -3.56 -0.32
C MET A 86 -0.52 -4.10 -1.41
N TYR A 87 0.64 -4.65 -1.03
CA TYR A 87 1.58 -5.24 -1.99
C TYR A 87 0.95 -6.42 -2.72
N LEU A 88 0.34 -7.34 -1.97
CA LEU A 88 -0.26 -8.54 -2.54
C LEU A 88 -1.42 -8.18 -3.46
N TYR A 89 -2.34 -7.32 -3.00
CA TYR A 89 -3.47 -6.84 -3.78
C TYR A 89 -3.02 -6.25 -5.13
N LYS A 90 -2.11 -5.28 -5.09
CA LYS A 90 -1.67 -4.60 -6.31
C LYS A 90 -0.81 -5.50 -7.20
N ALA A 91 0.00 -6.39 -6.62
CA ALA A 91 0.77 -7.36 -7.38
C ALA A 91 -0.13 -8.36 -8.11
N LEU A 92 -1.16 -8.89 -7.44
CA LEU A 92 -2.16 -9.78 -8.05
C LEU A 92 -2.89 -9.08 -9.19
N TRP A 93 -3.34 -7.84 -8.98
CA TRP A 93 -4.01 -7.09 -10.03
C TRP A 93 -3.10 -6.81 -11.23
N LEU A 94 -1.84 -6.39 -10.99
CA LEU A 94 -0.88 -6.17 -12.08
C LEU A 94 -0.58 -7.47 -12.85
N LEU A 95 -0.47 -8.61 -12.15
CA LEU A 95 -0.13 -9.89 -12.76
C LEU A 95 -1.29 -10.52 -13.54
N PHE A 96 -2.51 -10.45 -13.00
CA PHE A 96 -3.67 -11.15 -13.55
C PHE A 96 -4.60 -10.27 -14.38
N VAL A 97 -4.54 -8.94 -14.25
CA VAL A 97 -5.37 -8.00 -15.00
C VAL A 97 -4.53 -7.19 -15.97
N ALA A 98 -3.58 -6.40 -15.47
CA ALA A 98 -2.81 -5.50 -16.34
C ALA A 98 -1.90 -6.25 -17.32
N TYR A 99 -1.17 -7.25 -16.85
CA TYR A 99 -0.21 -7.97 -17.68
C TYR A 99 -0.87 -8.71 -18.86
N PRO A 100 -1.98 -9.45 -18.69
CA PRO A 100 -2.70 -10.04 -19.82
C PRO A 100 -3.27 -9.01 -20.79
N LEU A 101 -3.81 -7.89 -20.30
CA LEU A 101 -4.32 -6.81 -21.17
C LEU A 101 -3.19 -6.19 -21.99
N TRP A 102 -2.03 -5.93 -21.36
CA TRP A 102 -0.86 -5.42 -22.03
C TRP A 102 -0.32 -6.38 -23.09
N LYS A 103 -0.20 -7.67 -22.73
CA LYS A 103 0.28 -8.72 -23.63
C LYS A 103 -0.60 -8.89 -24.88
N ASN A 104 -1.89 -8.61 -24.77
CA ASN A 104 -2.85 -8.72 -25.87
C ASN A 104 -3.12 -7.38 -26.57
N GLU A 105 -2.32 -6.34 -26.31
CA GLU A 105 -2.47 -4.99 -26.89
C GLU A 105 -3.84 -4.34 -26.59
N LYS A 106 -4.48 -4.74 -25.49
CA LYS A 106 -5.80 -4.26 -25.04
C LYS A 106 -5.74 -3.33 -23.84
N LEU A 107 -4.54 -3.07 -23.31
CA LEU A 107 -4.39 -2.20 -22.14
C LEU A 107 -4.65 -0.73 -22.50
N ILE A 108 -4.10 -0.26 -23.62
CA ILE A 108 -4.21 1.13 -24.06
C ILE A 108 -5.66 1.40 -24.50
N GLY A 109 -6.28 2.43 -23.93
CA GLY A 109 -7.68 2.80 -24.13
C GLY A 109 -8.68 2.01 -23.28
N SER A 110 -8.20 1.13 -22.38
CA SER A 110 -9.07 0.41 -21.44
C SER A 110 -9.21 1.18 -20.12
N GLU A 111 -10.29 0.92 -19.38
CA GLU A 111 -10.47 1.45 -18.02
C GLU A 111 -9.35 1.02 -17.05
N ALA A 112 -8.64 -0.07 -17.36
CA ALA A 112 -7.53 -0.56 -16.55
C ALA A 112 -6.25 0.27 -16.74
N GLU A 113 -6.11 1.04 -17.83
CA GLU A 113 -4.89 1.79 -18.14
C GLU A 113 -4.52 2.78 -17.03
N ASP A 114 -5.49 3.56 -16.56
CA ASP A 114 -5.30 4.62 -15.57
C ASP A 114 -4.86 4.08 -14.20
N TRP A 115 -5.16 2.82 -13.91
CA TRP A 115 -4.79 2.17 -12.65
C TRP A 115 -3.34 1.68 -12.64
N VAL A 116 -2.75 1.39 -13.80
CA VAL A 116 -1.40 0.81 -13.90
C VAL A 116 -0.33 1.67 -13.22
N PRO A 117 -0.23 2.99 -13.48
CA PRO A 117 0.77 3.84 -12.81
C PRO A 117 0.60 3.87 -11.29
N ILE A 118 -0.65 3.95 -10.81
CA ILE A 118 -0.99 3.98 -9.38
C ILE A 118 -0.63 2.66 -8.70
N PHE A 119 -0.72 1.54 -9.43
CA PHE A 119 -0.40 0.22 -8.93
C PHE A 119 1.10 -0.05 -8.99
N MET A 120 1.81 0.43 -10.01
CA MET A 120 3.28 0.31 -10.09
C MET A 120 4.02 1.09 -9.01
N LEU A 121 3.40 2.12 -8.42
CA LEU A 121 4.00 2.90 -7.32
C LEU A 121 4.36 2.04 -6.09
N ILE A 122 3.82 0.82 -5.97
CA ILE A 122 4.15 -0.14 -4.88
C ILE A 122 5.62 -0.51 -4.79
N ILE A 123 6.38 -0.35 -5.87
CA ILE A 123 7.81 -0.70 -5.90
C ILE A 123 8.58 0.09 -4.84
N ILE A 124 8.21 1.36 -4.62
CA ILE A 124 8.87 2.23 -3.65
C ILE A 124 8.75 1.67 -2.22
N PRO A 125 7.54 1.49 -1.64
CA PRO A 125 7.42 1.01 -0.27
C PRO A 125 7.96 -0.42 -0.10
N ILE A 126 7.90 -1.27 -1.14
CA ILE A 126 8.53 -2.61 -1.16
C ILE A 126 10.05 -2.51 -0.91
N ILE A 127 10.75 -1.62 -1.60
CA ILE A 127 12.21 -1.44 -1.44
C ILE A 127 12.55 -0.97 -0.02
N PHE A 128 11.75 -0.08 0.55
CA PHE A 128 11.96 0.45 1.89
C PHE A 128 11.42 -0.46 3.01
N THR A 129 10.76 -1.56 2.67
CA THR A 129 10.25 -2.50 3.68
C THR A 129 11.42 -3.20 4.39
N PRO A 130 11.43 -3.25 5.74
CA PRO A 130 12.44 -3.98 6.48
C PRO A 130 12.14 -5.49 6.42
N TRP A 131 12.47 -6.15 5.30
CA TRP A 131 12.15 -7.56 5.06
C TRP A 131 12.66 -8.52 6.15
N LYS A 132 13.84 -8.25 6.74
CA LYS A 132 14.35 -9.02 7.88
C LYS A 132 13.39 -8.95 9.08
N TYR A 133 12.89 -7.76 9.39
CA TYR A 133 11.89 -7.57 10.45
C TYR A 133 10.59 -8.29 10.10
N VAL A 134 10.11 -8.15 8.86
CA VAL A 134 8.89 -8.83 8.39
C VAL A 134 9.00 -10.34 8.56
N PHE A 135 10.10 -10.93 8.10
CA PHE A 135 10.30 -12.37 8.17
C PHE A 135 10.41 -12.86 9.63
N ASN A 136 11.18 -12.17 10.47
CA ASN A 136 11.33 -12.55 11.87
C ASN A 136 9.98 -12.48 12.61
N THR A 137 9.25 -11.37 12.47
CA THR A 137 8.05 -11.12 13.26
C THR A 137 6.82 -11.86 12.73
N TYR A 138 6.57 -11.86 11.43
CA TYR A 138 5.30 -12.36 10.86
C TYR A 138 5.38 -13.79 10.32
N ILE A 139 6.59 -14.31 10.04
CA ILE A 139 6.77 -15.68 9.54
C ILE A 139 7.36 -16.57 10.62
N LEU A 140 8.42 -16.13 11.30
CA LEU A 140 9.05 -16.91 12.37
C LEU A 140 8.42 -16.71 13.75
N GLY A 141 7.60 -15.67 13.95
CA GLY A 141 6.98 -15.35 15.24
C GLY A 141 7.99 -14.92 16.32
N LYS A 142 9.12 -14.35 15.92
CA LYS A 142 10.20 -13.84 16.79
C LYS A 142 10.19 -12.32 16.87
#